data_AF-A0A925S281-F1
#
_entry.id   AF-A0A925S281-F1
#
_cell.length_a   1.000
_cell.length_b   1.000
_cell.length_c   1.000
_cell.angle_alpha   90.00
_cell.angle_beta   90.00
_cell.angle_gamma   90.00
#
_symmetry.space_group_name_H-M   'P 1'
#
loop_
_entity.id
_entity.type
_entity.pdbx_description
1 polymer ?
#
loop_
_entity_poly.entity_id
_entity_poly.type
_entity_poly.pdbx_seq_one_letter_code
_entity_poly.pdbx_strand_id
1 'polypeptide(L)'
;MTRFILATAVALLLAACNRAEPPKPAQPAQPTQEAGTAAPPEAAPEPVSPPPAPATLAKPAFADKVWKVKASSAVAVGTTYTFLSNGTLVIDAQQGAPGYGQWTYVDGALTMIEEGQSYPTDILRLDDQTFEIRSNNPGTAVSITLVPAEGAALPPATAP
;
A
#
# COMPACT_ATOMS: atom_id res chain seq x y z
N MET A 1 13.74 53.62 0.23
CA MET A 1 13.38 53.63 1.67
C MET A 1 11.97 53.07 1.78
N THR A 2 11.83 51.80 2.14
CA THR A 2 10.51 51.14 2.23
C THR A 2 10.47 50.34 3.52
N ARG A 3 9.65 50.80 4.47
CA ARG A 3 9.43 50.20 5.79
C ARG A 3 8.38 49.09 5.64
N PHE A 4 8.72 47.85 6.00
CA PHE A 4 7.74 46.78 6.20
C PHE A 4 7.64 46.50 7.69
N ILE A 5 6.45 46.76 8.24
CA ILE A 5 6.12 46.58 9.65
C ILE A 5 5.70 45.12 9.86
N LEU A 6 6.41 44.48 10.77
CA LEU A 6 6.15 43.16 11.33
C LEU A 6 4.94 43.23 12.26
N ALA A 7 3.91 42.41 12.06
CA ALA A 7 2.83 42.23 13.03
C ALA A 7 2.49 40.74 13.15
N THR A 8 3.08 40.13 14.17
CA THR A 8 2.80 38.78 14.65
C THR A 8 1.55 38.81 15.53
N ALA A 9 0.54 38.00 15.23
CA ALA A 9 -0.59 37.77 16.12
C ALA A 9 -0.82 36.26 16.28
N VAL A 10 -0.52 35.78 17.48
CA VAL A 10 -0.82 34.43 17.98
C VAL A 10 -2.20 34.46 18.61
N ALA A 11 -3.05 33.47 18.30
CA ALA A 11 -4.19 33.12 19.17
C ALA A 11 -4.48 31.61 19.06
N LEU A 12 -4.20 30.89 20.14
CA LEU A 12 -4.68 29.53 20.41
C LEU A 12 -6.19 29.56 20.65
N LEU A 13 -6.92 28.59 20.08
CA LEU A 13 -8.22 28.16 20.62
C LEU A 13 -8.29 26.63 20.59
N LEU A 14 -8.12 26.05 21.78
CA LEU A 14 -8.48 24.68 22.12
C LEU A 14 -10.00 24.65 22.34
N ALA A 15 -10.75 24.06 21.41
CA ALA A 15 -12.17 23.77 21.61
C ALA A 15 -12.33 22.32 22.07
N ALA A 16 -12.93 22.20 23.26
CA ALA A 16 -13.08 21.00 24.04
C ALA A 16 -14.30 20.15 23.62
N CYS A 17 -14.18 18.84 23.91
CA CYS A 17 -15.21 17.93 24.38
C CYS A 17 -16.53 17.79 23.60
N ASN A 18 -16.67 16.69 22.85
CA ASN A 18 -17.97 16.10 22.57
C ASN A 18 -17.98 14.63 23.03
N ARG A 19 -18.48 14.38 24.24
CA ARG A 19 -18.81 13.03 24.73
C ARG A 19 -20.24 13.04 25.23
N ALA A 20 -21.13 12.43 24.46
CA ALA A 20 -22.49 12.12 24.88
C ALA A 20 -22.51 10.72 25.49
N GLU A 21 -23.12 10.56 26.67
CA GLU A 21 -23.58 9.26 27.17
C GLU A 21 -24.96 9.44 27.85
N PRO A 22 -26.02 8.76 27.38
CA PRO A 22 -27.37 8.83 27.94
C PRO A 22 -27.51 8.02 29.25
N PRO A 23 -28.59 8.25 30.03
CA PRO A 23 -28.66 7.85 31.44
C PRO A 23 -29.02 6.37 31.65
N LYS A 24 -28.54 5.81 32.77
CA LYS A 24 -28.88 4.49 33.33
C LYS A 24 -30.09 4.57 34.26
N PRO A 25 -31.08 3.67 34.11
CA PRO A 25 -31.89 3.22 35.25
C PRO A 25 -31.55 1.78 35.71
N ALA A 26 -31.59 1.55 37.02
CA ALA A 26 -31.40 0.28 37.74
C ALA A 26 -32.64 -0.65 37.63
N GLN A 27 -32.52 -1.96 37.35
CA GLN A 27 -32.45 -3.14 38.27
C GLN A 27 -33.80 -3.50 38.96
N PRO A 28 -34.10 -4.71 39.52
CA PRO A 28 -33.92 -6.16 39.17
C PRO A 28 -35.25 -6.97 39.09
N ALA A 29 -35.23 -8.24 38.64
CA ALA A 29 -35.86 -9.41 39.30
C ALA A 29 -35.61 -10.75 38.53
N GLN A 30 -35.22 -11.80 39.27
CA GLN A 30 -35.11 -13.21 38.87
C GLN A 30 -36.52 -13.90 38.86
N PRO A 31 -36.64 -15.24 38.86
CA PRO A 31 -36.26 -16.28 37.89
C PRO A 31 -37.50 -17.13 37.46
N THR A 32 -37.46 -17.79 36.30
CA THR A 32 -38.30 -18.98 36.07
C THR A 32 -37.54 -20.04 35.27
N GLN A 33 -37.29 -21.17 35.91
CA GLN A 33 -36.99 -22.45 35.25
C GLN A 33 -38.29 -22.98 34.65
N GLU A 34 -38.27 -23.36 33.39
CA GLU A 34 -39.19 -24.37 32.85
C GLU A 34 -38.37 -25.41 32.08
N ALA A 35 -38.46 -26.64 32.57
CA ALA A 35 -37.95 -27.83 31.93
C ALA A 35 -38.79 -28.13 30.68
N GLY A 36 -38.13 -28.32 29.54
CA GLY A 36 -38.77 -28.68 28.28
C GLY A 36 -37.83 -29.49 27.41
N THR A 37 -37.97 -30.81 27.49
CA THR A 37 -37.41 -31.85 26.64
C THR A 37 -37.41 -31.51 25.14
N ALA A 38 -36.24 -31.60 24.50
CA ALA A 38 -36.03 -32.34 23.25
C ALA A 38 -34.54 -32.28 22.87
N ALA A 39 -33.85 -33.42 22.97
CA ALA A 39 -32.52 -33.59 22.42
C ALA A 39 -32.58 -33.53 20.87
N PRO A 40 -31.75 -32.71 20.21
CA PRO A 40 -31.52 -32.82 18.77
C PRO A 40 -30.78 -34.14 18.46
N PRO A 41 -31.07 -34.82 17.35
CA PRO A 41 -30.31 -35.99 16.94
C PRO A 41 -28.85 -35.60 16.69
N GLU A 42 -27.97 -36.40 17.25
CA GLU A 42 -26.52 -36.40 17.11
C GLU A 42 -26.14 -36.39 15.62
N ALA A 43 -25.79 -35.20 15.12
CA ALA A 43 -25.20 -35.06 13.81
C ALA A 43 -23.83 -35.75 13.84
N ALA A 44 -23.63 -36.67 12.90
CA ALA A 44 -22.35 -37.31 12.65
C ALA A 44 -21.23 -36.24 12.55
N PRO A 45 -20.02 -36.50 13.07
CA PRO A 45 -18.93 -35.55 12.97
C PRO A 45 -18.62 -35.30 11.49
N GLU A 46 -18.89 -34.10 11.02
CA GLU A 46 -18.39 -33.64 9.72
C GLU A 46 -16.86 -33.77 9.74
N PRO A 47 -16.23 -34.30 8.68
CA PRO A 47 -14.79 -34.30 8.58
C PRO A 47 -14.29 -32.85 8.62
N VAL A 48 -13.66 -32.49 9.75
CA VAL A 48 -12.95 -31.23 9.90
C VAL A 48 -11.88 -31.16 8.82
N SER A 49 -12.16 -30.38 7.78
CA SER A 49 -11.18 -30.05 6.76
C SER A 49 -9.98 -29.42 7.49
N PRO A 50 -8.74 -29.87 7.24
CA PRO A 50 -7.58 -29.23 7.81
C PRO A 50 -7.59 -27.74 7.44
N PRO A 51 -7.16 -26.83 8.34
CA PRO A 51 -7.07 -25.42 8.04
C PRO A 51 -6.32 -25.21 6.72
N PRO A 52 -6.80 -24.32 5.82
CA PRO A 52 -6.08 -24.03 4.59
C PRO A 52 -4.66 -23.63 4.96
N ALA A 53 -3.68 -24.28 4.32
CA ALA A 53 -2.28 -23.90 4.48
C ALA A 53 -2.14 -22.40 4.15
N PRO A 54 -1.30 -21.64 4.90
CA PRO A 54 -1.10 -20.23 4.62
C PRO A 54 -0.65 -20.09 3.16
N ALA A 55 -1.41 -19.30 2.38
CA ALA A 55 -1.04 -19.00 1.02
C ALA A 55 0.34 -18.34 1.04
N THR A 56 1.34 -19.01 0.48
CA THR A 56 2.62 -18.35 0.20
C THR A 56 2.28 -17.25 -0.79
N LEU A 57 2.42 -15.98 -0.37
CA LEU A 57 2.16 -14.85 -1.25
C LEU A 57 3.07 -14.99 -2.47
N ALA A 58 2.47 -15.30 -3.62
CA ALA A 58 3.22 -15.47 -4.85
C ALA A 58 3.94 -14.15 -5.16
N LYS A 59 5.22 -14.25 -5.51
CA LYS A 59 6.01 -13.09 -5.94
C LYS A 59 5.25 -12.36 -7.08
N PRO A 60 5.11 -11.02 -7.02
CA PRO A 60 4.45 -10.29 -8.10
C PRO A 60 5.19 -10.46 -9.42
N ALA A 61 4.46 -10.61 -10.53
CA ALA A 61 5.05 -10.89 -11.84
C ALA A 61 5.96 -9.77 -12.39
N PHE A 62 5.89 -8.57 -11.81
CA PHE A 62 6.76 -7.44 -12.12
C PHE A 62 8.08 -7.44 -11.35
N ALA A 63 8.20 -8.20 -10.25
CA ALA A 63 9.37 -8.19 -9.40
C ALA A 63 10.54 -8.99 -10.02
N ASP A 64 11.76 -8.56 -9.69
CA ASP A 64 13.04 -9.05 -10.25
C ASP A 64 13.10 -8.98 -11.79
N LYS A 65 12.58 -7.88 -12.34
CA LYS A 65 12.69 -7.52 -13.76
C LYS A 65 13.12 -6.07 -13.87
N VAL A 66 13.93 -5.76 -14.88
CA VAL A 66 14.28 -4.39 -15.23
C VAL A 66 13.26 -3.87 -16.22
N TRP A 67 12.52 -2.85 -15.81
CA TRP A 67 11.49 -2.20 -16.60
C TRP A 67 11.98 -0.85 -17.09
N LYS A 68 11.94 -0.60 -18.39
CA LYS A 68 12.33 0.68 -19.00
C LYS A 68 11.11 1.53 -19.29
N VAL A 69 11.13 2.79 -18.88
CA VAL A 69 10.09 3.77 -19.19
C VAL A 69 10.03 3.98 -20.71
N LYS A 70 8.89 3.63 -21.30
CA LYS A 70 8.56 3.89 -22.71
C LYS A 70 7.81 5.20 -22.88
N ALA A 71 6.91 5.51 -21.94
CA ALA A 71 6.16 6.76 -21.89
C ALA A 71 5.84 7.12 -20.44
N SER A 72 5.78 8.41 -20.12
CA SER A 72 5.35 8.88 -18.80
C SER A 72 4.86 10.33 -18.86
N SER A 73 4.01 10.72 -17.91
CA SER A 73 3.61 12.11 -17.71
C SER A 73 4.65 12.96 -16.96
N ALA A 74 5.62 12.35 -16.25
CA ALA A 74 6.58 13.08 -15.43
C ALA A 74 8.00 12.49 -15.40
N VAL A 75 8.16 11.20 -15.70
CA VAL A 75 9.47 10.52 -15.65
C VAL A 75 10.13 10.52 -17.03
N ALA A 76 11.44 10.72 -17.08
CA ALA A 76 12.17 10.71 -18.35
C ALA A 76 12.09 9.34 -19.04
N VAL A 77 11.83 9.33 -20.35
CA VAL A 77 11.87 8.12 -21.17
C VAL A 77 13.27 7.49 -21.12
N GLY A 78 13.33 6.16 -21.05
CA GLY A 78 14.58 5.41 -20.93
C GLY A 78 15.07 5.20 -19.48
N THR A 79 14.49 5.91 -18.50
CA THR A 79 14.70 5.58 -17.07
C THR A 79 14.32 4.13 -16.82
N THR A 80 15.05 3.42 -15.97
CA THR A 80 14.70 2.05 -15.59
C THR A 80 14.21 1.97 -14.15
N TYR A 81 13.26 1.06 -13.92
CA TYR A 81 12.69 0.71 -12.64
C TYR A 81 12.94 -0.78 -12.40
N THR A 82 13.47 -1.12 -11.24
CA THR A 82 13.57 -2.51 -10.79
C THR A 82 12.94 -2.66 -9.42
N PHE A 83 11.95 -3.53 -9.33
CA PHE A 83 11.27 -3.90 -8.09
C PHE A 83 11.90 -5.20 -7.58
N LEU A 84 12.93 -5.10 -6.75
CA LEU A 84 13.66 -6.26 -6.23
C LEU A 84 12.82 -6.98 -5.16
N SER A 85 12.83 -8.33 -5.16
CA SER A 85 12.05 -9.17 -4.24
C SER A 85 12.25 -8.90 -2.75
N ASN A 86 13.35 -8.25 -2.38
CA ASN A 86 13.60 -7.85 -0.99
C ASN A 86 12.86 -6.56 -0.58
N GLY A 87 12.05 -5.98 -1.46
CA GLY A 87 11.34 -4.72 -1.24
C GLY A 87 12.13 -3.47 -1.66
N THR A 88 13.34 -3.61 -2.21
CA THR A 88 14.08 -2.45 -2.76
C THR A 88 13.53 -2.04 -4.11
N LEU A 89 13.30 -0.74 -4.28
CA LEU A 89 13.03 -0.10 -5.57
C LEU A 89 14.32 0.57 -6.05
N VAL A 90 14.78 0.22 -7.25
CA VAL A 90 15.92 0.89 -7.90
C VAL A 90 15.41 1.67 -9.11
N ILE A 91 15.74 2.95 -9.16
CA ILE A 91 15.40 3.86 -10.27
C ILE A 91 16.70 4.35 -10.87
N ASP A 92 17.03 3.90 -12.07
CA ASP A 92 18.24 4.32 -12.77
C ASP A 92 17.87 5.28 -13.90
N ALA A 93 18.12 6.56 -13.65
CA ALA A 93 18.01 7.59 -14.67
C ALA A 93 19.22 7.52 -15.61
N GLN A 94 19.03 7.79 -16.90
CA GLN A 94 20.12 7.74 -17.89
C GLN A 94 21.32 8.66 -17.55
N GLN A 95 21.15 9.59 -16.61
CA GLN A 95 22.18 10.47 -16.11
C GLN A 95 22.11 10.56 -14.58
N GLY A 96 23.25 10.45 -13.92
CA GLY A 96 23.36 10.51 -12.46
C GLY A 96 23.59 9.15 -11.81
N ALA A 97 23.57 9.12 -10.48
CA ALA A 97 23.59 7.88 -9.72
C ALA A 97 22.16 7.30 -9.63
N PRO A 98 22.01 5.97 -9.56
CA PRO A 98 20.71 5.37 -9.32
C PRO A 98 20.07 5.85 -8.01
N GLY A 99 18.78 6.14 -8.06
CA GLY A 99 17.93 6.35 -6.89
C GLY A 99 17.52 5.02 -6.26
N TYR A 100 17.41 5.01 -4.94
CA TYR A 100 16.97 3.85 -4.17
C TYR A 100 15.77 4.24 -3.31
N GLY A 101 14.72 3.43 -3.42
CA GLY A 101 13.51 3.51 -2.62
C GLY A 101 13.13 2.13 -2.08
N GLN A 102 11.91 2.02 -1.58
CA GLN A 102 11.29 0.76 -1.18
C GLN A 102 9.99 0.57 -1.95
N TRP A 103 9.46 -0.65 -1.94
CA TRP A 103 8.12 -0.93 -2.42
C TRP A 103 7.49 -2.05 -1.60
N THR A 104 6.16 -2.05 -1.55
CA THR A 104 5.36 -3.11 -0.94
C THR A 104 4.27 -3.55 -1.89
N TYR A 105 3.90 -4.83 -1.84
CA TYR A 105 2.76 -5.36 -2.56
C TYR A 105 1.95 -6.27 -1.65
N VAL A 106 0.77 -5.80 -1.26
CA VAL A 106 -0.11 -6.49 -0.31
C VAL A 106 -1.51 -6.49 -0.91
N ASP A 107 -2.14 -7.67 -0.95
CA ASP A 107 -3.52 -7.85 -1.45
C ASP A 107 -3.79 -7.19 -2.82
N GLY A 108 -2.80 -7.27 -3.71
CA GLY A 108 -2.91 -6.70 -5.07
C GLY A 108 -2.55 -5.21 -5.18
N ALA A 109 -2.28 -4.52 -4.06
CA ALA A 109 -1.98 -3.10 -4.02
C ALA A 109 -0.47 -2.84 -3.97
N LEU A 110 0.05 -2.11 -4.97
CA LEU A 110 1.43 -1.64 -5.01
C LEU A 110 1.55 -0.30 -4.28
N THR A 111 2.56 -0.15 -3.43
CA THR A 111 2.99 1.16 -2.90
C THR A 111 4.48 1.32 -3.17
N MET A 112 4.85 2.43 -3.80
CA MET A 112 6.24 2.83 -3.99
C MET A 112 6.61 3.82 -2.90
N ILE A 113 7.82 3.72 -2.36
CA ILE A 113 8.31 4.57 -1.29
C ILE A 113 9.62 5.18 -1.75
N GLU A 114 9.61 6.47 -2.08
CA GLU A 114 10.80 7.19 -2.55
C GLU A 114 11.07 8.36 -1.60
N GLU A 115 12.32 8.52 -1.16
CA GLU A 115 12.73 9.58 -0.22
C GLU A 115 11.86 9.64 1.06
N GLY A 116 11.36 8.47 1.49
CA GLY A 116 10.47 8.33 2.66
C GLY A 116 9.01 8.71 2.41
N GLN A 117 8.64 9.13 1.20
CA GLN A 117 7.27 9.42 0.81
C GLN A 117 6.61 8.17 0.20
N SER A 118 5.39 7.86 0.64
CA SER A 118 4.63 6.72 0.12
C SER A 118 3.71 7.17 -1.01
N TYR A 119 3.75 6.44 -2.11
CA TYR A 119 2.96 6.67 -3.31
C TYR A 119 2.14 5.41 -3.64
N PRO A 120 0.86 5.37 -3.23
CA PRO A 120 -0.06 4.31 -3.64
C PRO A 120 -0.13 4.26 -5.17
N THR A 121 0.11 3.09 -5.74
CA THR A 121 0.31 2.94 -7.18
C THR A 121 -0.68 1.91 -7.73
N ASP A 122 -1.51 2.35 -8.66
CA ASP A 122 -2.42 1.47 -9.38
C ASP A 122 -1.66 0.73 -10.47
N ILE A 123 -1.84 -0.60 -10.57
CA ILE A 123 -1.38 -1.39 -11.70
C ILE A 123 -2.52 -1.43 -12.72
N LEU A 124 -2.37 -0.67 -13.81
CA LEU A 124 -3.37 -0.55 -14.87
C LEU A 124 -3.28 -1.69 -15.88
N ARG A 125 -2.06 -2.17 -16.14
CA ARG A 125 -1.78 -3.33 -17.00
C ARG A 125 -0.50 -4.01 -16.54
N LEU A 126 -0.51 -5.34 -16.51
CA LEU A 126 0.68 -6.14 -16.27
C LEU A 126 0.64 -7.41 -17.12
N ASP A 127 1.56 -7.48 -18.08
CA ASP A 127 1.85 -8.67 -18.87
C ASP A 127 3.37 -8.75 -19.16
N ASP A 128 3.78 -9.73 -19.95
CA ASP A 128 5.21 -9.96 -20.24
C ASP A 128 5.87 -8.84 -21.04
N GLN A 129 5.09 -7.91 -21.63
CA GLN A 129 5.60 -6.85 -22.50
C GLN A 129 5.30 -5.45 -21.98
N THR A 130 4.32 -5.30 -21.11
CA THR A 130 3.85 -4.01 -20.62
C THR A 130 3.58 -4.06 -19.13
N PHE A 131 4.18 -3.12 -18.43
CA PHE A 131 3.81 -2.78 -17.06
C PHE A 131 3.37 -1.32 -17.05
N GLU A 132 2.07 -1.08 -16.89
CA GLU A 132 1.49 0.26 -16.87
C GLU A 132 1.00 0.56 -15.46
N ILE A 133 1.49 1.67 -14.91
CA ILE A 133 1.18 2.08 -13.55
C ILE A 133 0.73 3.53 -13.48
N ARG A 134 -0.07 3.84 -12.47
CA ARG A 134 -0.41 5.21 -12.06
C ARG A 134 -0.07 5.40 -10.60
N SER A 135 0.98 6.17 -10.33
CA SER A 135 1.37 6.58 -9.00
C SER A 135 0.50 7.76 -8.55
N ASN A 136 -0.20 7.60 -7.43
CA ASN A 136 -1.13 8.61 -6.90
C ASN A 136 -0.38 9.62 -6.02
N ASN A 137 0.47 10.42 -6.66
CA ASN A 137 1.24 11.47 -5.98
C ASN A 137 0.29 12.58 -5.47
N PRO A 138 0.60 13.23 -4.35
CA PRO A 138 -0.10 14.44 -3.93
C PRO A 138 -0.10 15.49 -5.04
N GLY A 139 -1.28 16.07 -5.32
CA GLY A 139 -1.47 17.04 -6.40
C GLY A 139 -1.80 16.39 -7.73
N THR A 140 -0.81 15.80 -8.41
CA THR A 140 -0.98 15.24 -9.76
C THR A 140 -0.48 13.82 -9.82
N ALA A 141 -1.37 12.89 -10.17
CA ALA A 141 -0.99 11.49 -10.41
C ALA A 141 -0.01 11.37 -11.60
N VAL A 142 0.92 10.45 -11.50
CA VAL A 142 1.94 10.17 -12.52
C VAL A 142 1.62 8.85 -13.19
N SER A 143 1.40 8.87 -14.50
CA SER A 143 1.23 7.67 -15.31
C SER A 143 2.56 7.28 -15.95
N ILE A 144 2.87 5.99 -15.94
CA ILE A 144 4.11 5.44 -16.51
C ILE A 144 3.77 4.15 -17.25
N THR A 145 4.16 4.09 -18.52
CA THR A 145 4.18 2.86 -19.31
C THR A 145 5.61 2.35 -19.37
N LEU A 146 5.85 1.17 -18.81
CA LEU A 146 7.13 0.49 -18.86
C LEU A 146 7.07 -0.75 -19.75
N VAL A 147 8.21 -1.07 -20.34
CA VAL A 147 8.45 -2.28 -21.12
C VAL A 147 9.70 -3.00 -20.59
N PRO A 148 9.87 -4.31 -20.80
CA PRO A 148 11.09 -4.99 -20.41
C PRO A 148 12.34 -4.32 -21.00
N ALA A 149 13.37 -4.17 -20.17
CA ALA A 149 14.71 -3.83 -20.64
C ALA A 149 15.43 -5.14 -21.01
N GLU A 150 15.18 -5.64 -22.23
CA GLU A 150 15.74 -6.89 -22.73
C GLU A 150 17.28 -6.93 -22.54
N GLY A 151 17.77 -8.01 -21.92
CA GLY A 151 19.20 -8.23 -21.67
C GLY A 151 19.82 -7.40 -20.54
N ALA A 152 19.06 -6.56 -19.84
CA ALA A 152 19.57 -5.82 -18.69
C ALA A 152 19.77 -6.75 -17.47
N ALA A 153 20.92 -6.60 -16.80
CA ALA A 153 21.19 -7.30 -15.54
C ALA A 153 20.41 -6.65 -14.39
N LEU A 154 20.05 -7.43 -13.38
CA LEU A 154 19.45 -6.89 -12.17
C LEU A 154 20.46 -6.02 -11.41
N PRO A 155 20.07 -4.81 -10.98
CA PRO A 155 20.92 -3.96 -10.15
C PRO A 155 21.10 -4.55 -8.74
N PRO A 156 22.18 -4.17 -8.02
CA PRO A 156 22.33 -4.50 -6.62
C PRO A 156 21.24 -3.83 -5.76
N ALA A 157 20.94 -4.43 -4.60
CA ALA A 157 19.92 -3.91 -3.69
C ALA A 157 20.34 -2.65 -2.89
N THR A 158 21.62 -2.27 -2.97
CA THR A 158 22.21 -1.12 -2.29
C THR A 158 23.14 -0.39 -3.23
N ALA A 159 23.35 0.90 -2.97
CA ALA A 159 24.40 1.67 -3.62
C ALA A 159 25.78 0.96 -3.43
N PRO A 160 26.65 0.98 -4.45
CA PRO A 160 27.99 0.43 -4.37
C PRO A 160 28.91 1.22 -3.42
#